data_AF-A0A7Y3CBY2-F1
#
_entry.id   AF-A0A7Y3CBY2-F1
#
_cell.length_a   1.000
_cell.length_b   1.000
_cell.length_c   1.000
_cell.angle_alpha   90.00
_cell.angle_beta   90.00
_cell.angle_gamma   90.00
#
_symmetry.space_group_name_H-M   'P 1'
#
loop_
_entity.id
_entity.type
_entity.pdbx_description
1 polymer ?
#
loop_
_entity_poly.entity_id
_entity_poly.type
_entity_poly.pdbx_seq_one_letter_code
_entity_poly.pdbx_strand_id
1 'polypeptide(L)'
;NYKVWDGYIDFEKTIEKSNKRIASNPQIRLIEENAKWLKEQQDEMSVPLNYDLYKSRDEESRAKSEYFKKLSEYDSKLTFESVKYEQGLFTQDSLLREKRERWHKNLAKDVYIEEAVNVLRDLKISNIKNEKLAHVKG
;
A
#
# COMPACT_ATOMS: atom_id res chain seq x y z
N ASN A 1 -33.00 4.91 -17.62
CA ASN A 1 -33.39 3.95 -16.57
C ASN A 1 -32.20 3.11 -16.17
N TYR A 2 -31.91 3.01 -14.87
CA TYR A 2 -30.93 2.08 -14.29
C TYR A 2 -31.65 1.17 -13.27
N LYS A 3 -31.08 -0.01 -13.00
CA LYS A 3 -31.54 -0.91 -11.92
C LYS A 3 -30.51 -0.87 -10.80
N VAL A 4 -30.97 -0.72 -9.56
CA VAL A 4 -30.12 -0.80 -8.37
C VAL A 4 -29.65 -2.25 -8.22
N TRP A 5 -28.37 -2.43 -7.94
CA TRP A 5 -27.77 -3.73 -7.68
C TRP A 5 -28.18 -4.22 -6.29
N ASP A 6 -28.70 -5.44 -6.21
CA ASP A 6 -29.26 -6.08 -5.01
C ASP A 6 -28.29 -7.07 -4.33
N GLY A 7 -27.04 -7.11 -4.79
CA GLY A 7 -26.03 -7.99 -4.22
C GLY A 7 -25.64 -7.61 -2.80
N TYR A 8 -25.38 -8.63 -1.98
CA TYR A 8 -24.87 -8.48 -0.63
C TYR A 8 -23.34 -8.60 -0.61
N ILE A 9 -22.68 -7.61 -0.03
CA ILE A 9 -21.25 -7.64 0.28
C ILE A 9 -21.10 -7.44 1.79
N ASP A 10 -20.44 -8.38 2.44
CA ASP A 10 -20.04 -8.24 3.84
C ASP A 10 -18.83 -7.30 3.97
N PHE A 11 -19.11 -6.00 3.94
CA PHE A 11 -18.10 -4.95 4.06
C PHE A 11 -17.48 -4.91 5.45
N GLU A 12 -18.27 -5.11 6.51
CA GLU A 12 -17.80 -5.04 7.90
C GLU A 12 -16.69 -6.07 8.15
N LYS A 13 -16.92 -7.32 7.76
CA LYS A 13 -15.92 -8.38 7.88
C LYS A 13 -14.69 -8.12 7.03
N THR A 14 -14.87 -7.53 5.85
CA THR A 14 -13.75 -7.20 4.95
C THR A 14 -12.87 -6.10 5.55
N ILE A 15 -13.49 -5.07 6.12
CA ILE A 15 -12.81 -3.98 6.83
C ILE A 15 -12.05 -4.52 8.05
N GLU A 16 -12.68 -5.39 8.85
CA GLU A 16 -12.04 -5.99 10.03
C GLU A 16 -10.76 -6.77 9.67
N LYS A 17 -10.83 -7.58 8.60
CA LYS A 17 -9.66 -8.32 8.10
C LYS A 17 -8.56 -7.40 7.57
N SER A 18 -8.93 -6.35 6.84
CA SER A 18 -7.99 -5.36 6.32
C SER A 18 -7.26 -4.65 7.45
N ASN A 19 -7.99 -4.17 8.47
CA ASN A 19 -7.41 -3.54 9.66
C ASN A 19 -6.42 -4.48 10.39
N LYS A 20 -6.75 -5.77 10.51
CA LYS A 20 -5.84 -6.77 11.11
C LYS A 20 -4.55 -6.92 10.30
N ARG A 21 -4.63 -7.01 8.96
CA ARG A 21 -3.43 -7.09 8.10
C ARG A 21 -2.60 -5.83 8.22
N ILE A 22 -3.23 -4.66 8.13
CA ILE A 22 -2.59 -3.36 8.22
C ILE A 22 -1.82 -3.21 9.54
N ALA A 23 -2.47 -3.50 10.67
CA ALA A 23 -1.86 -3.41 11.99
C ALA A 23 -0.68 -4.37 12.19
N SER A 24 -0.69 -5.52 11.50
CA SER A 24 0.38 -6.51 11.57
C SER A 24 1.53 -6.28 10.57
N ASN A 25 1.35 -5.40 9.57
CA ASN A 25 2.29 -5.24 8.48
C ASN A 25 3.50 -4.36 8.90
N PRO A 26 4.74 -4.89 8.91
CA PRO A 26 5.92 -4.12 9.32
C PRO A 26 6.21 -2.92 8.41
N GLN A 27 5.90 -3.02 7.12
CA GLN A 27 6.11 -1.92 6.16
C GLN A 27 5.14 -0.78 6.44
N ILE A 28 3.87 -1.07 6.72
CA ILE A 28 2.90 -0.01 7.04
C ILE A 28 3.27 0.68 8.35
N ARG A 29 3.71 -0.08 9.35
CA ARG A 29 4.23 0.50 10.60
C ARG A 29 5.41 1.44 10.32
N LEU A 30 6.35 1.05 9.47
CA LEU A 30 7.48 1.91 9.09
C LEU A 30 7.03 3.18 8.33
N ILE A 31 6.00 3.08 7.48
CA ILE A 31 5.40 4.24 6.80
C ILE A 31 4.76 5.20 7.81
N GLU A 32 4.01 4.67 8.79
CA GLU A 32 3.40 5.49 9.85
C GLU A 32 4.44 6.19 10.71
N GLU A 33 5.52 5.50 11.08
CA GLU A 33 6.64 6.08 11.82
C GLU A 33 7.31 7.21 11.03
N ASN A 34 7.55 7.00 9.72
CA ASN A 34 8.10 8.04 8.86
C ASN A 34 7.17 9.25 8.74
N ALA A 35 5.87 9.01 8.56
CA ALA A 35 4.88 10.08 8.47
C ALA A 35 4.82 10.92 9.76
N LYS A 36 4.86 10.28 10.94
CA LYS A 36 4.93 10.98 12.23
C LYS A 36 6.22 11.80 12.36
N TRP A 37 7.36 11.22 12.01
CA TRP A 37 8.63 11.94 12.05
C TRP A 37 8.65 13.14 11.10
N LEU A 38 8.15 13.00 9.86
CA LEU A 38 8.00 14.12 8.93
C LEU A 38 7.10 15.22 9.48
N LYS A 39 6.03 14.85 10.18
CA LYS A 39 5.14 15.79 10.85
C LYS A 39 5.84 16.52 12.00
N GLU A 40 6.60 15.81 12.84
CA GLU A 40 7.41 16.40 13.91
C GLU A 40 8.44 17.40 13.34
N GLN A 41 9.12 17.04 12.25
CA GLN A 41 10.07 17.93 11.57
C GLN A 41 9.38 19.15 10.94
N GLN A 42 8.17 18.99 10.42
CA GLN A 42 7.38 20.11 9.88
C GLN A 42 6.94 21.08 10.99
N ASP A 43 6.61 20.58 12.18
CA ASP A 43 6.16 21.38 13.30
C ASP A 43 7.33 22.03 14.07
N GLU A 44 8.56 21.59 13.84
CA GLU A 44 9.77 22.19 14.43
C GLU A 44 10.11 23.53 13.76
N MET A 45 9.70 24.63 14.40
CA MET A 45 9.91 26.00 13.89
C MET A 45 11.14 26.71 14.48
N SER A 46 11.87 26.06 15.38
CA SER A 46 13.00 26.63 16.10
C SER A 46 14.23 25.76 15.97
N VAL A 47 15.41 26.38 15.85
CA VAL A 47 16.68 25.65 15.79
C VAL A 47 17.62 26.13 16.90
N PRO A 48 18.36 25.22 17.57
CA PRO A 48 19.31 25.62 18.59
C PRO A 48 20.47 26.39 17.95
N LEU A 49 20.89 27.49 18.59
CA LEU A 49 22.06 28.27 18.17
C LEU A 49 23.37 27.73 18.76
N ASN A 50 23.29 26.89 19.81
CA ASN A 50 24.45 26.19 20.33
C ASN A 50 24.91 25.14 19.29
N TYR A 51 26.19 25.19 18.93
CA TYR A 51 26.76 24.35 17.89
C TYR A 51 26.66 22.85 18.18
N ASP A 52 26.97 22.45 19.42
CA ASP A 52 26.96 21.03 19.80
C ASP A 52 25.54 20.45 19.77
N LEU A 53 24.56 21.22 20.25
CA LEU A 53 23.13 20.84 20.17
C LEU A 53 22.65 20.75 18.71
N TYR A 54 23.02 21.71 17.87
CA TYR A 54 22.68 21.67 16.46
C TYR A 54 23.26 20.44 15.76
N LYS A 55 24.54 20.14 16.03
CA LYS A 55 25.23 18.99 15.44
C LYS A 55 24.60 17.66 15.87
N SER A 56 24.29 17.50 17.16
CA SER A 56 23.62 16.30 17.67
C SER A 56 22.27 16.08 16.97
N ARG A 57 21.48 17.15 16.80
CA ARG A 57 20.20 17.07 16.09
C ARG A 57 20.36 16.66 14.63
N ASP A 58 21.33 17.22 13.92
CA ASP A 58 21.61 16.84 12.52
C ASP A 58 22.02 15.36 12.40
N GLU A 59 22.83 14.86 13.32
CA GLU A 59 23.22 13.44 13.38
C GLU A 59 22.02 12.53 13.65
N GLU A 60 21.12 12.90 14.56
CA GLU A 60 19.87 12.18 14.82
C GLU A 60 18.95 12.15 13.60
N SER A 61 18.76 13.29 12.92
CA SER A 61 17.95 13.38 11.70
C SER A 61 18.55 12.55 10.55
N ARG A 62 19.88 12.52 10.41
CA ARG A 62 20.54 11.62 9.45
C ARG A 62 20.31 10.16 9.80
N ALA A 63 20.44 9.77 11.06
CA ALA A 63 20.19 8.39 11.49
C ALA A 63 18.74 7.95 11.23
N LYS A 64 17.76 8.83 11.47
CA LYS A 64 16.35 8.61 11.12
C LYS A 64 16.14 8.49 9.61
N SER A 65 16.76 9.37 8.82
CA SER A 65 16.70 9.30 7.36
C SER A 65 17.24 7.96 6.83
N GLU A 66 18.41 7.51 7.31
CA GLU A 66 18.97 6.19 6.96
C GLU A 66 18.06 5.04 7.41
N TYR A 67 17.44 5.12 8.58
CA TYR A 67 16.48 4.13 9.06
C TYR A 67 15.29 3.98 8.08
N PHE A 68 14.75 5.09 7.59
CA PHE A 68 13.60 5.09 6.68
C PHE A 68 13.96 4.73 5.22
N LYS A 69 15.24 4.72 4.82
CA LYS A 69 15.64 4.23 3.48
C LYS A 69 15.20 2.78 3.21
N LYS A 70 15.07 1.98 4.27
CA LYS A 70 14.55 0.60 4.21
C LYS A 70 13.15 0.51 3.61
N LEU A 71 12.36 1.58 3.64
CA LEU A 71 11.06 1.64 2.96
C LEU A 71 11.16 1.31 1.47
N SER A 72 12.28 1.64 0.83
CA SER A 72 12.51 1.42 -0.61
C SER A 72 12.86 -0.02 -0.98
N GLU A 73 13.15 -0.86 0.02
CA GLU A 73 13.52 -2.27 -0.13
C GLU A 73 12.30 -3.20 -0.13
N TYR A 74 11.11 -2.67 0.16
CA TYR A 74 9.87 -3.44 0.18
C TYR A 74 9.58 -4.10 -1.18
N ASP A 75 9.09 -5.34 -1.13
CA ASP A 75 8.71 -6.10 -2.31
C ASP A 75 7.51 -6.99 -1.95
N SER A 76 6.35 -6.65 -2.51
CA SER A 76 5.08 -7.38 -2.37
C SER A 76 5.10 -8.77 -3.01
N LYS A 77 6.13 -9.10 -3.80
CA LYS A 77 6.23 -10.33 -4.62
C LYS A 77 5.12 -10.47 -5.67
N LEU A 78 4.39 -9.40 -5.94
CA LEU A 78 3.39 -9.35 -7.01
C LEU A 78 4.06 -9.14 -8.36
N THR A 79 3.59 -9.89 -9.36
CA THR A 79 4.00 -9.73 -10.75
C THR A 79 3.01 -8.85 -11.49
N PHE A 80 3.52 -7.86 -12.22
CA PHE A 80 2.72 -6.95 -13.02
C PHE A 80 3.05 -7.14 -14.50
N GLU A 81 2.01 -7.28 -15.32
CA GLU A 81 2.14 -7.45 -16.75
C GLU A 81 1.31 -6.40 -17.47
N SER A 82 1.82 -5.97 -18.62
CA SER A 82 1.06 -5.12 -19.52
C SER A 82 0.08 -5.94 -20.34
N VAL A 83 -1.06 -5.33 -20.63
CA VAL A 83 -2.08 -5.89 -21.52
C VAL A 83 -1.53 -6.10 -22.93
N LYS A 84 -2.04 -7.12 -23.63
CA LYS A 84 -1.48 -7.60 -24.92
C LYS A 84 -1.32 -6.50 -25.98
N TYR A 85 -2.27 -5.58 -26.09
CA TYR A 85 -2.17 -4.50 -27.08
C TYR A 85 -1.01 -3.55 -26.80
N GLU A 86 -0.70 -3.31 -25.52
CA GLU A 86 0.36 -2.41 -25.07
C GLU A 86 1.74 -3.02 -25.35
N GLN A 87 1.86 -4.35 -25.21
CA GLN A 87 3.07 -5.09 -25.54
C GLN A 87 3.49 -4.91 -27.00
N GLY A 88 2.53 -4.81 -27.92
CA GLY A 88 2.80 -4.50 -29.33
C GLY A 88 3.47 -3.14 -29.52
N LEU A 89 3.04 -2.12 -28.77
CA LEU A 89 3.59 -0.76 -28.83
C LEU A 89 5.04 -0.70 -28.33
N PHE A 90 5.43 -1.57 -27.39
CA PHE A 90 6.79 -1.62 -26.86
C PHE A 90 7.84 -2.06 -27.88
N THR A 91 7.42 -2.75 -28.94
CA THR A 91 8.32 -3.13 -30.04
C THR A 91 8.68 -1.93 -30.92
N GLN A 92 7.78 -0.94 -30.98
CA GLN A 92 7.91 0.26 -31.80
C GLN A 92 8.54 1.42 -31.01
N ASP A 93 8.27 1.49 -29.71
CA ASP A 93 8.76 2.55 -28.83
C ASP A 93 9.50 1.97 -27.61
N SER A 94 10.83 2.08 -27.62
CA SER A 94 11.70 1.64 -26.53
C SER A 94 11.57 2.51 -25.27
N LEU A 95 11.30 3.81 -25.41
CA LEU A 95 11.10 4.71 -24.27
C LEU A 95 9.82 4.36 -23.52
N LEU A 96 8.74 4.03 -24.25
CA LEU A 96 7.50 3.55 -23.66
C LEU A 96 7.72 2.28 -22.85
N ARG A 97 8.48 1.31 -23.42
CA ARG A 97 8.83 0.06 -22.75
C ARG A 97 9.57 0.30 -21.43
N GLU A 98 10.63 1.12 -21.45
CA GLU A 98 11.43 1.42 -20.24
C GLU A 98 10.61 2.12 -19.15
N LYS A 99 9.74 3.07 -19.54
CA LYS A 99 8.82 3.72 -18.60
C LYS A 99 7.89 2.70 -17.95
N ARG A 100 7.40 1.75 -18.74
CA ARG A 100 6.49 0.71 -18.25
C ARG A 100 7.16 -0.25 -17.29
N GLU A 101 8.35 -0.75 -17.64
CA GLU A 101 9.13 -1.61 -16.76
C GLU A 101 9.42 -0.94 -15.42
N ARG A 102 9.79 0.35 -15.44
CA ARG A 102 9.98 1.14 -14.21
C ARG A 102 8.69 1.26 -13.41
N TRP A 103 7.56 1.49 -14.07
CA TRP A 103 6.28 1.56 -13.38
C TRP A 103 5.91 0.22 -12.72
N HIS A 104 6.07 -0.90 -13.42
CA HIS A 104 5.84 -2.24 -12.84
C HIS A 104 6.76 -2.53 -11.66
N LYS A 105 8.04 -2.17 -11.74
CA LYS A 105 8.97 -2.28 -10.61
C LYS A 105 8.53 -1.45 -9.42
N ASN A 106 7.97 -0.26 -9.64
CA ASN A 106 7.46 0.58 -8.56
C ASN A 106 6.17 0.01 -7.95
N LEU A 107 5.27 -0.55 -8.76
CA LEU A 107 4.05 -1.20 -8.27
C LEU A 107 4.35 -2.39 -7.35
N ALA A 108 5.40 -3.16 -7.64
CA ALA A 108 5.83 -4.25 -6.77
C ALA A 108 6.25 -3.78 -5.37
N LYS A 109 6.63 -2.51 -5.23
CA LYS A 109 7.00 -1.88 -3.95
C LYS A 109 5.84 -1.19 -3.25
N ASP A 110 4.64 -1.21 -3.83
CA ASP A 110 3.48 -0.51 -3.30
C ASP A 110 2.64 -1.43 -2.39
N VAL A 111 2.76 -1.22 -1.09
CA VAL A 111 2.01 -1.96 -0.05
C VAL A 111 0.50 -1.74 -0.15
N TYR A 112 0.05 -0.59 -0.66
CA TYR A 112 -1.37 -0.30 -0.80
C TYR A 112 -1.99 -1.09 -1.95
N ILE A 113 -1.25 -1.33 -3.03
CA ILE A 113 -1.68 -2.21 -4.12
C ILE A 113 -1.82 -3.64 -3.63
N GLU A 114 -0.87 -4.12 -2.83
CA GLU A 114 -0.97 -5.44 -2.22
C GLU A 114 -2.21 -5.57 -1.33
N GLU A 115 -2.47 -4.58 -0.47
CA GLU A 115 -3.66 -4.61 0.39
C GLU A 115 -4.94 -4.49 -0.42
N ALA A 116 -4.97 -3.68 -1.49
CA ALA A 116 -6.12 -3.60 -2.40
C ALA A 116 -6.44 -4.97 -3.03
N VAL A 117 -5.42 -5.73 -3.46
CA VAL A 117 -5.60 -7.10 -3.97
C VAL A 117 -6.15 -8.03 -2.88
N ASN A 118 -5.67 -7.92 -1.65
CA ASN A 118 -6.18 -8.70 -0.52
C ASN A 118 -7.65 -8.37 -0.20
N VAL A 119 -8.01 -7.08 -0.21
CA VAL A 119 -9.40 -6.61 -0.03
C VAL A 119 -10.30 -7.18 -1.13
N LEU A 120 -9.89 -7.10 -2.39
CA LEU A 120 -10.66 -7.68 -3.51
C LEU A 120 -10.86 -9.20 -3.34
N ARG A 121 -9.85 -9.91 -2.85
CA ARG A 121 -9.95 -11.35 -2.55
C ARG A 121 -10.96 -11.61 -1.43
N ASP A 122 -10.96 -10.80 -0.37
CA ASP A 122 -11.92 -10.93 0.72
C ASP A 122 -13.35 -10.66 0.26
N LEU A 123 -13.57 -9.63 -0.56
CA LEU A 123 -14.89 -9.32 -1.14
C LEU A 123 -15.43 -10.50 -1.96
N LYS A 124 -14.58 -11.16 -2.76
CA LYS A 124 -14.99 -12.35 -3.53
C LYS A 124 -15.44 -13.50 -2.62
N ILE A 125 -14.75 -13.74 -1.50
CA ILE A 125 -15.10 -14.82 -0.56
C ILE A 125 -16.42 -14.51 0.16
N SER A 126 -16.64 -13.25 0.54
CA SER A 126 -17.88 -12.79 1.18
C SER A 126 -19.10 -12.97 0.26
N ASN A 127 -18.92 -12.86 -1.05
CA ASN A 127 -20.00 -13.05 -2.02
C ASN A 127 -20.38 -14.53 -2.28
N ILE A 128 -19.59 -15.51 -1.78
CA ILE A 128 -19.76 -16.95 -2.10
C ILE A 128 -20.61 -17.71 -1.06
N LYS A 129 -21.02 -17.11 0.08
CA LYS A 129 -21.69 -17.85 1.17
C LYS A 129 -22.95 -17.19 1.75
N ASN A 130 -23.95 -16.98 0.91
CA ASN A 130 -25.37 -16.89 1.34
C ASN A 130 -26.28 -17.92 0.64
N GLU A 131 -25.73 -18.95 0.00
CA GLU A 131 -26.56 -19.91 -0.75
C GLU A 131 -27.20 -21.04 0.07
N LYS A 132 -26.80 -21.33 1.32
CA LYS A 132 -27.44 -22.43 2.09
C LYS A 132 -27.45 -22.17 3.60
N LEU A 133 -28.46 -21.47 4.10
CA LEU A 133 -29.05 -21.81 5.39
C LEU A 133 -30.35 -22.55 5.09
N ALA A 134 -30.28 -23.87 5.22
CA ALA A 134 -31.39 -24.77 4.97
C ALA A 134 -32.63 -24.35 5.77
N HIS A 135 -33.75 -24.27 5.07
CA HIS A 135 -35.07 -24.11 5.65
C HIS A 135 -35.42 -25.40 6.41
N VAL A 136 -35.17 -25.44 7.72
CA VAL A 136 -35.73 -26.49 8.58
C VAL A 136 -37.12 -26.02 9.01
N LYS A 137 -38.15 -26.55 8.34
CA LYS A 137 -39.52 -26.52 8.83
C LYS A 137 -39.63 -27.47 10.02
N GLY A 138 -39.95 -26.91 11.19
CA GLY A 138 -40.59 -27.60 12.29
C GLY A 138 -42.03 -27.14 12.40
#